data_AF-A0A1A6B8W7-F1
#
_entry.id   AF-A0A1A6B8W7-F1
#
_cell.length_a   1.000
_cell.length_b   1.000
_cell.length_c   1.000
_cell.angle_alpha   90.00
_cell.angle_beta   90.00
_cell.angle_gamma   90.00
#
_symmetry.space_group_name_H-M   'P 1'
#
loop_
_entity.id
_entity.type
_entity.pdbx_description
1 polymer ?
#
loop_
_entity_poly.entity_id
_entity_poly.type
_entity_poly.pdbx_seq_one_letter_code
_entity_poly.pdbx_strand_id
1 'polypeptide(L)'
;MTTTAVESSAGQPQATDSESDFERLAGRVDEAMAALAGLDDSSRAVADEVKAAVEAVHRAGLVTIVQRMRADDAARAVLFELVDDPVVHMLLSLHEIVRPDPVTHANRVLVEVRPQLQSHGGDVTLVRIEDGTAFVRLEGACNGCSMSSVTLRNLVEGALVEGVPSIAGVEVLPNEPSPTLIPLESLRIGPDPASEGWVKVGPAASLPNDDLTALSLSSESGEPAEIIVVNTGQRLSAYRNECAHEALPLDNAVLDIDNGTLTCPWHGFCYDATSGECLSAPGAQLEQVPLRVDSGDVWVRVGT
;
A
#
# COMPACT_ATOMS: atom_id res chain seq x y z
N MET A 1 -12.98 -54.32 35.12
CA MET A 1 -12.05 -53.32 34.54
C MET A 1 -12.58 -53.00 33.16
N THR A 2 -13.38 -51.95 33.07
CA THR A 2 -13.99 -51.51 31.81
C THR A 2 -13.61 -50.05 31.67
N THR A 3 -12.61 -49.79 30.82
CA THR A 3 -12.08 -48.46 30.52
C THR A 3 -13.01 -47.78 29.53
N THR A 4 -13.68 -46.72 29.97
CA THR A 4 -14.43 -45.82 29.09
C THR A 4 -13.49 -44.70 28.68
N ALA A 5 -13.14 -44.64 27.40
CA ALA A 5 -12.42 -43.54 26.80
C ALA A 5 -13.36 -42.34 26.65
N VAL A 6 -12.92 -41.17 27.11
CA VAL A 6 -13.59 -39.88 26.89
C VAL A 6 -12.95 -39.28 25.65
N GLU A 7 -13.73 -39.19 24.57
CA GLU A 7 -13.36 -38.44 23.37
C GLU A 7 -13.47 -36.94 23.65
N SER A 8 -12.34 -36.25 23.53
CA SER A 8 -12.23 -34.81 23.64
C SER A 8 -12.39 -34.21 22.24
N SER A 9 -13.56 -33.64 21.92
CA SER A 9 -13.70 -32.84 20.69
C SER A 9 -13.15 -31.43 20.94
N ALA A 10 -11.94 -31.17 20.44
CA ALA A 10 -11.43 -29.82 20.30
C ALA A 10 -12.26 -29.08 19.25
N GLY A 11 -13.06 -28.10 19.69
CA GLY A 11 -13.75 -27.16 18.81
C GLY A 11 -12.76 -26.14 18.24
N GLN A 12 -12.84 -25.91 16.93
CA GLN A 12 -12.10 -24.87 16.20
C GLN A 12 -12.52 -23.45 16.64
N PRO A 13 -11.63 -22.44 16.57
CA PRO A 13 -11.87 -21.10 17.11
C PRO A 13 -12.84 -20.24 16.28
N GLN A 14 -13.56 -19.38 17.01
CA GLN A 14 -14.69 -18.53 16.63
C GLN A 14 -14.30 -17.32 15.76
N ALA A 15 -14.44 -17.40 14.44
CA ALA A 15 -14.33 -16.23 13.55
C ALA A 15 -15.69 -15.62 13.14
N THR A 16 -16.82 -16.31 13.41
CA THR A 16 -18.15 -15.93 12.88
C THR A 16 -18.96 -15.00 13.78
N ASP A 17 -18.61 -14.85 15.06
CA ASP A 17 -19.40 -14.06 16.02
C ASP A 17 -19.13 -12.54 15.89
N SER A 18 -17.90 -12.11 15.65
CA SER A 18 -17.51 -10.69 15.65
C SER A 18 -18.04 -9.89 14.47
N GLU A 19 -18.03 -10.48 13.28
CA GLU A 19 -18.56 -9.86 12.05
C GLU A 19 -20.08 -9.63 12.15
N SER A 20 -20.81 -10.61 12.72
CA SER A 20 -22.25 -10.52 12.96
C SER A 20 -22.62 -9.47 14.02
N ASP A 21 -21.76 -9.25 15.01
CA ASP A 21 -21.95 -8.24 16.04
C ASP A 21 -21.72 -6.82 15.52
N PHE A 22 -20.73 -6.66 14.64
CA PHE A 22 -20.44 -5.37 13.99
C PHE A 22 -21.58 -4.93 13.08
N GLU A 23 -22.07 -5.78 12.18
CA GLU A 23 -23.20 -5.46 11.29
C GLU A 23 -24.45 -5.03 12.07
N ARG A 24 -24.72 -5.73 13.18
CA ARG A 24 -25.83 -5.39 14.08
C ARG A 24 -25.64 -4.03 14.75
N LEU A 25 -24.42 -3.69 15.17
CA LEU A 25 -24.12 -2.39 15.74
C LEU A 25 -24.25 -1.27 14.70
N ALA A 26 -23.72 -1.48 13.50
CA ALA A 26 -23.82 -0.54 12.38
C ALA A 26 -25.29 -0.26 12.02
N GLY A 27 -26.11 -1.31 11.86
CA GLY A 27 -27.55 -1.15 11.59
C GLY A 27 -28.30 -0.36 12.66
N ARG A 28 -27.93 -0.53 13.94
CA ARG A 28 -28.51 0.27 15.04
C ARG A 28 -28.12 1.74 14.97
N VAL A 29 -26.90 2.06 14.52
CA VAL A 29 -26.47 3.44 14.29
C VAL A 29 -27.27 4.05 13.15
N ASP A 30 -27.43 3.34 12.03
CA ASP A 30 -28.20 3.80 10.88
C ASP A 30 -29.67 4.07 11.24
N GLU A 31 -30.31 3.16 11.97
CA GLU A 31 -31.67 3.34 12.49
C GLU A 31 -31.78 4.57 13.41
N ALA A 32 -30.81 4.76 14.30
CA ALA A 32 -30.78 5.92 15.19
C ALA A 32 -30.59 7.24 14.41
N MET A 33 -29.72 7.25 13.42
CA MET A 33 -29.51 8.41 12.53
C MET A 33 -30.76 8.73 11.71
N ALA A 34 -31.46 7.71 11.20
CA ALA A 34 -32.73 7.90 10.51
C ALA A 34 -33.82 8.45 11.45
N ALA A 35 -33.87 7.97 12.70
CA ALA A 35 -34.81 8.48 13.71
C ALA A 35 -34.53 9.96 14.07
N LEU A 36 -33.26 10.35 14.18
CA LEU A 36 -32.87 11.75 14.41
C LEU A 36 -33.37 12.69 13.31
N ALA A 37 -33.43 12.21 12.07
CA ALA A 37 -33.90 13.00 10.93
C ALA A 37 -35.40 13.39 11.05
N GLY A 38 -36.19 12.63 11.82
CA GLY A 38 -37.60 12.90 12.08
C GLY A 38 -37.88 13.85 13.24
N LEU A 39 -36.86 14.27 13.99
CA LEU A 39 -37.01 15.16 15.15
C LEU A 39 -37.15 16.63 14.74
N ASP A 40 -37.86 17.39 15.57
CA ASP A 40 -37.89 18.85 15.50
C ASP A 40 -36.52 19.46 15.87
N ASP A 41 -36.29 20.69 15.43
CA ASP A 41 -34.98 21.36 15.56
C ASP A 41 -34.48 21.43 17.02
N SER A 42 -35.39 21.63 17.98
CA SER A 42 -35.01 21.71 19.40
C SER A 42 -34.57 20.35 19.94
N SER A 43 -35.29 19.28 19.62
CA SER A 43 -34.93 17.93 20.06
C SER A 43 -33.67 17.42 19.37
N ARG A 44 -33.49 17.75 18.09
CA ARG A 44 -32.28 17.42 17.33
C ARG A 44 -31.05 18.10 17.92
N ALA A 45 -31.14 19.40 18.23
CA ALA A 45 -30.03 20.13 18.84
C ALA A 45 -29.59 19.54 20.19
N VAL A 46 -30.54 19.10 21.03
CA VAL A 46 -30.23 18.43 22.29
C VAL A 46 -29.56 17.08 22.06
N ALA A 47 -30.04 16.30 21.09
CA ALA A 47 -29.45 15.01 20.74
C ALA A 47 -28.02 15.16 20.18
N ASP A 48 -27.80 16.14 19.30
CA ASP A 48 -26.48 16.46 18.73
C ASP A 48 -25.51 16.90 19.83
N GLU A 49 -25.96 17.73 20.78
CA GLU A 49 -25.13 18.14 21.93
C GLU A 49 -24.74 16.96 22.81
N VAL A 50 -25.68 16.04 23.10
CA VAL A 50 -25.39 14.82 23.87
C VAL A 50 -24.40 13.94 23.13
N LYS A 51 -24.59 13.74 21.82
CA LYS A 51 -23.67 12.98 20.97
C LYS A 51 -22.26 13.61 21.00
N ALA A 52 -22.16 14.90 20.77
CA ALA A 52 -20.89 15.63 20.77
C ALA A 52 -20.17 15.54 22.13
N ALA A 53 -20.91 15.67 23.23
CA ALA A 53 -20.35 15.54 24.57
C ALA A 53 -19.79 14.13 24.84
N VAL A 54 -20.51 13.09 24.41
CA VAL A 54 -20.06 11.68 24.53
C VAL A 54 -18.83 11.44 23.67
N GLU A 55 -18.83 11.89 22.41
CA GLU A 55 -17.69 11.77 21.49
C GLU A 55 -16.45 12.49 22.02
N ALA A 56 -16.61 13.67 22.63
CA ALA A 56 -15.50 14.40 23.24
C ALA A 56 -14.85 13.62 24.40
N VAL A 57 -15.66 12.99 25.25
CA VAL A 57 -15.16 12.14 26.34
C VAL A 57 -14.45 10.91 25.80
N HIS A 58 -15.04 10.23 24.82
CA HIS A 58 -14.44 9.06 24.17
C HIS A 58 -13.10 9.42 23.52
N ARG A 59 -13.06 10.50 22.75
CA ARG A 59 -11.84 11.00 22.11
C ARG A 59 -10.75 11.31 23.13
N ALA A 60 -11.08 12.01 24.22
CA ALA A 60 -10.10 12.33 25.27
C ALA A 60 -9.52 11.05 25.91
N GLY A 61 -10.36 10.04 26.16
CA GLY A 61 -9.95 8.75 26.68
C GLY A 61 -9.04 7.99 25.69
N LEU A 62 -9.50 7.82 24.45
CA LEU A 62 -8.78 7.10 23.40
C LEU A 62 -7.43 7.76 23.07
N VAL A 63 -7.37 9.08 22.97
CA VAL A 63 -6.10 9.81 22.76
C VAL A 63 -5.14 9.53 23.92
N THR A 64 -5.62 9.57 25.16
CA THR A 64 -4.77 9.28 26.33
C THR A 64 -4.25 7.83 26.30
N ILE A 65 -5.10 6.87 25.94
CA ILE A 65 -4.73 5.45 25.82
C ILE A 65 -3.68 5.28 24.73
N VAL A 66 -3.95 5.75 23.51
CA VAL A 66 -3.06 5.65 22.35
C VAL A 66 -1.71 6.31 22.64
N GLN A 67 -1.69 7.49 23.26
CA GLN A 67 -0.45 8.18 23.63
C GLN A 67 0.38 7.38 24.64
N ARG A 68 -0.26 6.80 25.67
CA ARG A 68 0.45 5.98 26.67
C ARG A 68 0.95 4.68 26.10
N MET A 69 0.16 4.02 25.25
CA MET A 69 0.57 2.79 24.56
C MET A 69 1.73 3.05 23.60
N ARG A 70 1.71 4.16 22.86
CA ARG A 70 2.84 4.55 21.99
C ARG A 70 4.13 4.85 22.75
N ALA A 71 4.03 5.32 23.99
CA ALA A 71 5.20 5.69 24.81
C ALA A 71 5.90 4.48 25.45
N ASP A 72 5.29 3.29 25.39
CA ASP A 72 5.82 2.04 25.93
C ASP A 72 6.06 1.05 24.79
N ASP A 73 7.30 0.56 24.64
CA ASP A 73 7.69 -0.27 23.49
C ASP A 73 6.92 -1.59 23.40
N ALA A 74 6.54 -2.19 24.53
CA ALA A 74 5.78 -3.44 24.55
C ALA A 74 4.30 -3.22 24.20
N ALA A 75 3.70 -2.14 24.72
CA ALA A 75 2.32 -1.78 24.41
C ALA A 75 2.16 -1.22 22.98
N ARG A 76 3.21 -0.62 22.42
CA ARG A 76 3.22 -0.07 21.06
C ARG A 76 3.01 -1.14 19.99
N ALA A 77 3.60 -2.33 20.16
CA ALA A 77 3.38 -3.46 19.25
C ALA A 77 1.90 -3.89 19.24
N VAL A 78 1.30 -4.03 20.42
CA VAL A 78 -0.12 -4.39 20.59
C VAL A 78 -1.04 -3.30 20.01
N LEU A 79 -0.68 -2.02 20.14
CA LEU A 79 -1.45 -0.94 19.52
C LEU A 79 -1.52 -1.09 17.99
N PHE A 80 -0.41 -1.47 17.33
CA PHE A 80 -0.42 -1.66 15.88
C PHE A 80 -1.29 -2.86 15.46
N GLU A 81 -1.17 -3.99 16.16
CA GLU A 81 -2.05 -5.14 15.95
C GLU A 81 -3.54 -4.77 16.12
N LEU A 82 -3.85 -3.95 17.13
CA LEU A 82 -5.20 -3.45 17.34
C LEU A 82 -5.66 -2.49 16.25
N VAL A 83 -4.80 -1.64 15.69
CA VAL A 83 -5.18 -0.69 14.62
C VAL A 83 -5.54 -1.43 13.32
N ASP A 84 -5.01 -2.63 13.12
CA ASP A 84 -5.34 -3.49 11.98
C ASP A 84 -6.72 -4.17 12.11
N ASP A 85 -7.28 -4.23 13.33
CA ASP A 85 -8.66 -4.66 13.52
C ASP A 85 -9.63 -3.61 12.92
N PRO A 86 -10.56 -4.01 12.02
CA PRO A 86 -11.39 -3.06 11.30
C PRO A 86 -12.34 -2.26 12.21
N VAL A 87 -12.77 -2.83 13.34
CA VAL A 87 -13.64 -2.15 14.31
C VAL A 87 -12.85 -1.10 15.08
N VAL A 88 -11.63 -1.43 15.49
CA VAL A 88 -10.73 -0.48 16.15
C VAL A 88 -10.29 0.62 15.18
N HIS A 89 -9.95 0.28 13.94
CA HIS A 89 -9.60 1.23 12.89
C HIS A 89 -10.73 2.23 12.65
N MET A 90 -11.97 1.74 12.54
CA MET A 90 -13.17 2.57 12.39
C MET A 90 -13.37 3.48 13.61
N LEU A 91 -13.24 2.96 14.83
CA LEU A 91 -13.37 3.75 16.06
C LEU A 91 -12.35 4.89 16.14
N LEU A 92 -11.07 4.58 15.86
CA LEU A 92 -10.01 5.57 15.90
C LEU A 92 -10.13 6.61 14.78
N SER A 93 -10.61 6.20 13.60
CA SER A 93 -10.90 7.10 12.49
C SER A 93 -12.10 8.02 12.78
N LEU A 94 -13.18 7.47 13.35
CA LEU A 94 -14.37 8.23 13.73
C LEU A 94 -14.07 9.31 14.77
N HIS A 95 -13.10 9.07 15.65
CA HIS A 95 -12.62 10.07 16.63
C HIS A 95 -11.47 10.95 16.11
N GLU A 96 -11.14 10.87 14.81
CA GLU A 96 -10.06 11.62 14.14
C GLU A 96 -8.68 11.41 14.79
N ILE A 97 -8.46 10.26 15.40
CA ILE A 97 -7.19 9.89 16.03
C ILE A 97 -6.24 9.32 14.97
N VAL A 98 -6.80 8.62 13.97
CA VAL A 98 -6.13 8.23 12.74
C VAL A 98 -6.63 9.15 11.63
N ARG A 99 -5.71 9.81 10.91
CA ARG A 99 -6.05 10.54 9.69
C ARG A 99 -5.76 9.64 8.49
N PRO A 100 -6.67 9.54 7.50
CA PRO A 100 -6.33 8.90 6.24
C PRO A 100 -5.13 9.61 5.65
N ASP A 101 -4.11 8.86 5.27
CA ASP A 101 -2.93 9.42 4.63
C ASP A 101 -3.35 10.11 3.30
N PRO A 102 -3.03 11.40 3.10
CA PRO A 102 -3.41 12.13 1.91
C PRO A 102 -2.94 11.48 0.61
N VAL A 103 -1.79 10.79 0.64
CA VAL A 103 -1.20 10.13 -0.54
C VAL A 103 -2.00 8.89 -0.88
N THR A 104 -2.33 8.04 0.10
CA THR A 104 -3.21 6.87 -0.09
C THR A 104 -4.57 7.29 -0.66
N HIS A 105 -5.16 8.36 -0.11
CA HIS A 105 -6.45 8.84 -0.60
C HIS A 105 -6.36 9.37 -2.04
N ALA A 106 -5.32 10.15 -2.34
CA ALA A 106 -5.07 10.66 -3.68
C ALA A 106 -4.84 9.54 -4.70
N ASN A 107 -4.03 8.53 -4.37
CA ASN A 107 -3.79 7.39 -5.26
C ASN A 107 -5.07 6.61 -5.58
N ARG A 108 -5.95 6.41 -4.60
CA ARG A 108 -7.27 5.80 -4.83
C ARG A 108 -8.11 6.60 -5.83
N VAL A 109 -8.18 7.92 -5.65
CA VAL A 109 -8.88 8.83 -6.57
C VAL A 109 -8.27 8.77 -7.97
N LEU A 110 -6.94 8.71 -8.09
CA LEU A 110 -6.25 8.61 -9.38
C LEU A 110 -6.55 7.29 -10.11
N VAL A 111 -6.66 6.17 -9.39
CA VAL A 111 -7.06 4.87 -9.97
C VAL A 111 -8.46 4.94 -10.58
N GLU A 112 -9.40 5.64 -9.94
CA GLU A 112 -10.77 5.78 -10.45
C GLU A 112 -10.84 6.60 -11.75
N VAL A 113 -9.99 7.62 -11.90
CA VAL A 113 -9.98 8.48 -13.09
C VAL A 113 -9.06 7.99 -14.22
N ARG A 114 -8.16 7.05 -13.93
CA ARG A 114 -7.24 6.45 -14.91
C ARG A 114 -7.90 5.97 -16.20
N PRO A 115 -9.05 5.25 -16.19
CA PRO A 115 -9.71 4.84 -17.43
C PRO A 115 -10.07 6.01 -18.36
N GLN A 116 -10.45 7.16 -17.78
CA GLN A 116 -10.78 8.37 -18.54
C GLN A 116 -9.51 9.06 -19.06
N LEU A 117 -8.45 9.11 -18.25
CA LEU A 117 -7.13 9.62 -18.67
C LEU A 117 -6.55 8.82 -19.84
N GLN A 118 -6.64 7.49 -19.75
CA GLN A 118 -6.17 6.58 -20.79
C GLN A 118 -6.99 6.68 -22.08
N SER A 119 -8.31 6.95 -21.98
CA SER A 119 -9.15 7.27 -23.14
C SER A 119 -8.70 8.52 -23.88
N HIS A 120 -8.10 9.48 -23.17
CA HIS A 120 -7.47 10.67 -23.73
C HIS A 120 -6.00 10.47 -24.13
N GLY A 121 -5.48 9.24 -24.06
CA GLY A 121 -4.12 8.89 -24.47
C GLY A 121 -3.04 9.35 -23.50
N GLY A 122 -3.39 9.52 -22.21
CA GLY A 122 -2.46 9.88 -21.16
C GLY A 122 -2.60 9.03 -19.90
N ASP A 123 -1.69 9.22 -18.95
CA ASP A 123 -1.76 8.65 -17.60
C ASP A 123 -1.24 9.70 -16.59
N VAL A 124 -1.36 9.39 -15.31
CA VAL A 124 -0.91 10.23 -14.21
C VAL A 124 -0.19 9.41 -13.14
N THR A 125 0.89 9.98 -12.63
CA THR A 125 1.64 9.46 -11.51
C THR A 125 1.70 10.53 -10.43
N LEU A 126 1.25 10.21 -9.21
CA LEU A 126 1.43 11.08 -8.05
C LEU A 126 2.88 11.01 -7.59
N VAL A 127 3.53 12.16 -7.45
CA VAL A 127 4.93 12.25 -7.00
C VAL A 127 5.00 12.52 -5.50
N ARG A 128 4.23 13.50 -5.02
CA ARG A 128 4.19 13.91 -3.60
C ARG A 128 3.01 14.83 -3.33
N ILE A 129 2.67 15.03 -2.06
CA ILE A 129 1.73 16.05 -1.59
C ILE A 129 2.43 16.91 -0.55
N GLU A 130 2.49 18.22 -0.78
CA GLU A 130 3.07 19.19 0.17
C GLU A 130 2.18 20.42 0.27
N ASP A 131 1.98 20.92 1.49
CA ASP A 131 1.20 22.13 1.78
C ASP A 131 -0.19 22.16 1.12
N GLY A 132 -0.84 20.99 1.03
CA GLY A 132 -2.15 20.83 0.38
C GLY A 132 -2.11 20.92 -1.15
N THR A 133 -0.94 20.83 -1.77
CA THR A 133 -0.76 20.76 -3.21
C THR A 133 -0.26 19.38 -3.61
N ALA A 134 -0.97 18.72 -4.54
CA ALA A 134 -0.51 17.46 -5.11
C ALA A 134 0.37 17.69 -6.33
N PHE A 135 1.57 17.14 -6.29
CA PHE A 135 2.53 17.19 -7.38
C PHE A 135 2.40 15.91 -8.20
N VAL A 136 2.00 16.06 -9.45
CA VAL A 136 1.73 14.94 -10.35
C VAL A 136 2.56 15.02 -11.62
N ARG A 137 2.83 13.88 -12.24
CA ARG A 137 3.44 13.76 -13.56
C ARG A 137 2.41 13.21 -14.53
N LEU A 138 2.21 13.90 -15.66
CA LEU A 138 1.30 13.45 -16.72
C LEU A 138 2.08 12.73 -17.81
N GLU A 139 1.68 11.51 -18.15
CA GLU A 139 2.31 10.67 -19.16
C GLU A 139 1.45 10.60 -20.45
N GLY A 140 2.04 10.16 -21.57
CA GLY A 140 1.34 9.90 -22.84
C GLY A 140 1.44 10.99 -23.91
N ALA A 141 0.42 11.14 -24.76
CA ALA A 141 0.41 11.96 -25.98
C ALA A 141 0.69 13.48 -25.76
N CYS A 142 0.92 13.89 -24.52
CA CYS A 142 1.31 15.24 -24.12
C CYS A 142 2.76 15.63 -24.44
N ASN A 143 3.59 14.74 -24.99
CA ASN A 143 4.96 15.08 -25.41
C ASN A 143 5.04 15.91 -26.72
N GLY A 144 4.03 16.72 -27.07
CA GLY A 144 4.16 17.61 -28.24
C GLY A 144 2.97 18.42 -28.75
N CYS A 145 1.73 18.26 -28.25
CA CYS A 145 0.56 19.02 -28.75
C CYS A 145 -0.15 19.82 -27.64
N SER A 146 -0.20 21.14 -27.81
CA SER A 146 -0.63 22.13 -26.82
C SER A 146 -2.12 22.15 -26.45
N MET A 147 -2.97 21.32 -27.08
CA MET A 147 -4.41 21.26 -26.79
C MET A 147 -4.82 20.08 -25.90
N SER A 148 -4.05 18.99 -25.84
CA SER A 148 -4.42 17.78 -25.07
C SER A 148 -4.03 17.84 -23.58
N SER A 149 -3.04 18.67 -23.23
CA SER A 149 -2.51 18.77 -21.85
C SER A 149 -3.44 19.49 -20.88
N VAL A 150 -4.27 20.41 -21.38
CA VAL A 150 -5.19 21.20 -20.52
C VAL A 150 -6.36 20.35 -20.04
N THR A 151 -6.94 19.52 -20.90
CA THR A 151 -8.06 18.62 -20.54
C THR A 151 -7.64 17.55 -19.54
N LEU A 152 -6.45 16.95 -19.71
CA LEU A 152 -5.93 15.95 -18.77
C LEU A 152 -5.62 16.56 -17.40
N ARG A 153 -4.98 17.74 -17.39
CA ARG A 153 -4.72 18.48 -16.15
C ARG A 153 -6.02 18.78 -15.40
N ASN A 154 -7.02 19.34 -16.08
CA ASN A 154 -8.29 19.70 -15.44
C ASN A 154 -9.02 18.48 -14.88
N LEU A 155 -8.93 17.33 -15.54
CA LEU A 155 -9.54 16.09 -15.06
C LEU A 155 -8.86 15.60 -13.77
N VAL A 156 -7.53 15.57 -13.75
CA VAL A 156 -6.75 15.18 -12.55
C VAL A 156 -6.95 16.17 -11.41
N GLU A 157 -6.93 17.46 -11.71
CA GLU A 157 -7.10 18.53 -10.72
C GLU A 157 -8.49 18.51 -10.09
N GLY A 158 -9.55 18.37 -10.91
CA GLY A 158 -10.92 18.21 -10.41
C GLY A 158 -11.07 16.99 -9.52
N ALA A 159 -10.57 15.84 -9.97
CA ALA A 159 -10.66 14.59 -9.23
C ALA A 159 -9.96 14.67 -7.86
N LEU A 160 -8.72 15.15 -7.83
CA LEU A 160 -7.93 15.23 -6.59
C LEU A 160 -8.49 16.25 -5.60
N VAL A 161 -8.93 17.42 -6.07
CA VAL A 161 -9.50 18.46 -5.19
C VAL A 161 -10.89 18.05 -4.66
N GLU A 162 -11.71 17.36 -5.46
CA GLU A 162 -13.02 16.88 -5.02
C GLU A 162 -12.90 15.64 -4.13
N GLY A 163 -11.99 14.72 -4.46
CA GLY A 163 -11.84 13.44 -3.77
C GLY A 163 -11.00 13.49 -2.49
N VAL A 164 -10.11 14.49 -2.33
CA VAL A 164 -9.19 14.54 -1.19
C VAL A 164 -9.28 15.90 -0.47
N PRO A 165 -9.97 15.98 0.69
CA PRO A 165 -10.23 17.25 1.38
C PRO A 165 -8.98 18.05 1.79
N SER A 166 -7.82 17.41 1.89
CA SER A 166 -6.54 18.05 2.20
C SER A 166 -5.82 18.64 0.98
N ILE A 167 -6.29 18.38 -0.25
CA ILE A 167 -5.71 18.91 -1.49
C ILE A 167 -6.52 20.13 -1.94
N ALA A 168 -5.87 21.29 -1.95
CA ALA A 168 -6.41 22.55 -2.45
C ALA A 168 -6.02 22.84 -3.91
N GLY A 169 -5.04 22.12 -4.47
CA GLY A 169 -4.59 22.32 -5.84
C GLY A 169 -3.63 21.25 -6.35
N VAL A 170 -3.39 21.26 -7.66
CA VAL A 170 -2.52 20.30 -8.35
C VAL A 170 -1.47 21.01 -9.20
N GLU A 171 -0.21 20.62 -9.02
CA GLU A 171 0.91 21.09 -9.81
C GLU A 171 1.45 19.96 -10.69
N VAL A 172 1.53 20.21 -11.99
CA VAL A 172 2.09 19.26 -12.95
C VAL A 172 3.59 19.50 -13.07
N LEU A 173 4.37 18.52 -12.62
CA LEU A 173 5.81 18.55 -12.77
C LEU A 173 6.19 18.32 -14.25
N PRO A 174 7.22 19.00 -14.76
CA PRO A 174 7.70 18.77 -16.11
C PRO A 174 8.20 17.32 -16.26
N ASN A 175 7.84 16.68 -17.38
CA ASN A 175 8.42 15.40 -17.76
C ASN A 175 9.91 15.58 -18.01
N GLU A 176 10.75 14.81 -17.32
CA GLU A 176 12.12 14.64 -17.78
C GLU A 176 12.05 13.97 -19.15
N PRO A 177 12.77 14.48 -20.17
CA PRO A 177 12.67 13.94 -21.51
C PRO A 177 13.11 12.47 -21.47
N SER A 178 12.19 11.55 -21.77
CA SER A 178 12.63 10.22 -22.18
C SER A 178 13.34 10.38 -23.53
N PRO A 179 14.54 9.82 -23.70
CA PRO A 179 15.31 10.02 -24.93
C PRO A 179 14.48 9.56 -26.14
N THR A 180 14.17 10.50 -27.04
CA THR A 180 13.40 10.27 -28.27
C THR A 180 14.25 9.64 -29.39
N LEU A 181 15.38 9.03 -29.04
CA LEU A 181 16.23 8.28 -29.95
C LEU A 181 16.30 6.87 -29.40
N ILE A 182 15.86 5.88 -30.19
CA ILE A 182 16.30 4.50 -30.00
C ILE A 182 17.81 4.53 -30.23
N PRO A 183 18.65 4.33 -29.19
CA PRO A 183 20.09 4.35 -29.36
C PRO A 183 20.48 3.28 -30.37
N LEU A 184 21.49 3.54 -31.21
CA LEU A 184 22.06 2.51 -32.09
C LEU A 184 22.59 1.31 -31.30
N GLU A 185 22.84 1.47 -29.99
CA GLU A 185 23.10 0.37 -29.05
C GLU A 185 21.94 -0.64 -28.94
N SER A 186 20.67 -0.26 -29.14
CA SER A 186 19.53 -1.18 -29.11
C SER A 186 19.45 -2.12 -30.32
N LEU A 187 20.32 -1.93 -31.34
CA LEU A 187 20.46 -2.81 -32.50
C LEU A 187 21.73 -3.68 -32.44
N ARG A 188 22.52 -3.62 -31.36
CA ARG A 188 23.72 -4.45 -31.21
C ARG A 188 23.42 -5.72 -30.41
N ILE A 189 23.74 -6.85 -31.04
CA ILE A 189 23.89 -8.15 -30.38
C ILE A 189 25.17 -8.07 -29.50
N GLY A 190 24.98 -7.95 -28.17
CA GLY A 190 25.96 -8.21 -27.09
C GLY A 190 26.77 -6.99 -26.58
N PRO A 191 26.88 -6.82 -25.24
CA PRO A 191 28.04 -7.32 -24.48
C PRO A 191 27.70 -7.99 -23.12
N ASP A 192 28.71 -8.61 -22.50
CA ASP A 192 28.63 -9.52 -21.33
C ASP A 192 27.96 -8.87 -20.09
N PRO A 193 26.81 -9.39 -19.61
CA PRO A 193 26.14 -8.97 -18.39
C PRO A 193 27.03 -8.81 -17.17
N ALA A 194 28.05 -9.67 -17.01
CA ALA A 194 28.87 -9.73 -15.80
C ALA A 194 29.67 -8.44 -15.52
N SER A 195 29.92 -7.62 -16.56
CA SER A 195 30.80 -6.45 -16.47
C SER A 195 30.18 -5.20 -15.81
N GLU A 196 28.87 -5.20 -15.51
CA GLU A 196 28.15 -4.05 -14.91
C GLU A 196 27.44 -4.39 -13.59
N GLY A 197 27.97 -5.36 -12.83
CA GLY A 197 27.38 -5.78 -11.56
C GLY A 197 26.14 -6.67 -11.69
N TRP A 198 25.83 -7.18 -12.89
CA TRP A 198 24.81 -8.21 -13.06
C TRP A 198 25.33 -9.57 -12.64
N VAL A 199 24.62 -10.19 -11.71
CA VAL A 199 24.87 -11.56 -11.28
C VAL A 199 23.78 -12.45 -11.86
N LYS A 200 24.19 -13.55 -12.46
CA LYS A 200 23.28 -14.57 -12.98
C LYS A 200 22.67 -15.34 -11.80
N VAL A 201 21.35 -15.31 -11.68
CA VAL A 201 20.60 -16.08 -10.68
C VAL A 201 20.41 -17.52 -11.16
N GLY A 202 20.06 -17.71 -12.43
CA GLY A 202 19.76 -19.01 -13.02
C GLY A 202 18.58 -18.94 -14.00
N PRO A 203 18.05 -20.08 -14.47
CA PRO A 203 16.91 -20.12 -15.37
C PRO A 203 15.66 -19.52 -14.71
N ALA A 204 14.84 -18.74 -15.43
CA ALA A 204 13.58 -18.21 -14.90
C ALA A 204 12.63 -19.32 -14.42
N ALA A 205 12.71 -20.50 -15.04
CA ALA A 205 11.94 -21.68 -14.64
C ALA A 205 12.34 -22.26 -13.26
N SER A 206 13.48 -21.87 -12.69
CA SER A 206 13.85 -22.29 -11.33
C SER A 206 13.26 -21.40 -10.25
N LEU A 207 12.64 -20.27 -10.62
CA LEU A 207 11.86 -19.43 -9.71
C LEU A 207 10.39 -19.87 -9.81
N PRO A 208 9.81 -20.49 -8.76
CA PRO A 208 8.44 -20.97 -8.80
C PRO A 208 7.47 -19.82 -9.11
N ASN A 209 6.40 -20.12 -9.84
CA ASN A 209 5.34 -19.15 -10.04
C ASN A 209 4.55 -18.98 -8.75
N ASP A 210 4.06 -17.76 -8.52
CA ASP A 210 3.22 -17.41 -7.38
C ASP A 210 3.92 -17.67 -6.03
N ASP A 211 5.23 -17.40 -5.99
CA ASP A 211 6.11 -17.69 -4.85
C ASP A 211 7.20 -16.61 -4.68
N LEU A 212 7.85 -16.64 -3.52
CA LEU A 212 9.01 -15.82 -3.16
C LEU A 212 10.26 -16.70 -3.05
N THR A 213 11.38 -16.22 -3.60
CA THR A 213 12.68 -16.89 -3.50
C THR A 213 13.73 -15.93 -2.93
N ALA A 214 14.30 -16.28 -1.78
CA ALA A 214 15.43 -15.55 -1.20
C ALA A 214 16.77 -16.01 -1.80
N LEU A 215 17.66 -15.06 -2.08
CA LEU A 215 18.92 -15.26 -2.76
C LEU A 215 20.02 -14.41 -2.11
N SER A 216 21.20 -15.00 -1.95
CA SER A 216 22.41 -14.28 -1.56
C SER A 216 23.33 -14.19 -2.77
N LEU A 217 23.52 -12.98 -3.29
CA LEU A 217 24.25 -12.71 -4.54
C LEU A 217 25.51 -11.90 -4.28
N SER A 218 26.60 -12.19 -4.96
CA SER A 218 27.87 -11.44 -4.84
C SER A 218 28.41 -11.09 -6.21
N SER A 219 28.75 -9.81 -6.43
CA SER A 219 29.53 -9.39 -7.60
C SER A 219 31.03 -9.61 -7.37
N GLU A 220 31.85 -9.55 -8.42
CA GLU A 220 33.29 -9.86 -8.35
C GLU A 220 34.10 -8.95 -7.39
N SER A 221 33.55 -7.81 -6.97
CA SER A 221 34.23 -6.82 -6.12
C SER A 221 33.39 -6.29 -4.94
N GLY A 222 32.19 -6.81 -4.73
CA GLY A 222 31.21 -6.28 -3.78
C GLY A 222 30.94 -7.17 -2.56
N GLU A 223 30.36 -6.57 -1.52
CA GLU A 223 29.76 -7.32 -0.41
C GLU A 223 28.53 -8.13 -0.90
N PRO A 224 28.24 -9.29 -0.27
CA PRO A 224 27.04 -10.06 -0.61
C PRO A 224 25.77 -9.23 -0.36
N ALA A 225 24.88 -9.22 -1.34
CA ALA A 225 23.57 -8.61 -1.24
C ALA A 225 22.51 -9.70 -1.05
N GLU A 226 21.74 -9.59 0.03
CA GLU A 226 20.57 -10.42 0.29
C GLU A 226 19.37 -9.84 -0.45
N ILE A 227 18.72 -10.67 -1.26
CA ILE A 227 17.66 -10.27 -2.20
C ILE A 227 16.51 -11.26 -2.12
N ILE A 228 15.30 -10.76 -2.27
CA ILE A 228 14.13 -11.58 -2.55
C ILE A 228 13.67 -11.35 -4.00
N VAL A 229 13.29 -12.43 -4.68
CA VAL A 229 12.62 -12.37 -5.98
C VAL A 229 11.19 -12.85 -5.78
N VAL A 230 10.24 -12.01 -6.17
CA VAL A 230 8.81 -12.25 -6.08
C VAL A 230 8.28 -12.54 -7.47
N ASN A 231 7.57 -13.65 -7.64
CA ASN A 231 7.00 -14.06 -8.91
C ASN A 231 5.47 -14.08 -8.83
N THR A 232 4.79 -13.09 -9.41
CA THR A 232 3.32 -13.01 -9.43
C THR A 232 2.81 -13.22 -10.85
N GLY A 233 2.19 -14.36 -11.14
CA GLY A 233 1.65 -14.65 -12.48
C GLY A 233 2.69 -14.50 -13.61
N GLN A 234 3.91 -15.01 -13.39
CA GLN A 234 5.09 -14.91 -14.26
C GLN A 234 5.71 -13.50 -14.42
N ARG A 235 5.34 -12.57 -13.54
CA ARG A 235 6.01 -11.27 -13.44
C ARG A 235 7.01 -11.30 -12.29
N LEU A 236 8.28 -11.17 -12.63
CA LEU A 236 9.38 -11.18 -11.67
C LEU A 236 9.71 -9.77 -11.20
N SER A 237 9.77 -9.58 -9.90
CA SER A 237 10.24 -8.37 -9.23
C SER A 237 11.31 -8.74 -8.22
N ALA A 238 12.33 -7.90 -8.02
CA ALA A 238 13.40 -8.17 -7.07
C ALA A 238 13.58 -6.99 -6.10
N TYR A 239 13.77 -7.30 -4.83
CA TYR A 239 13.97 -6.31 -3.77
C TYR A 239 15.12 -6.73 -2.87
N ARG A 240 15.76 -5.78 -2.18
CA ARG A 240 16.61 -6.15 -1.04
C ARG A 240 15.80 -6.94 -0.03
N ASN A 241 16.42 -7.94 0.59
CA ASN A 241 15.79 -8.75 1.63
C ASN A 241 15.69 -8.01 2.97
N GLU A 242 15.10 -6.82 2.95
CA GLU A 242 15.02 -5.90 4.08
C GLU A 242 13.66 -5.20 4.06
N CYS A 243 12.90 -5.40 5.12
CA CYS A 243 11.65 -4.68 5.35
C CYS A 243 11.94 -3.18 5.53
N ALA A 244 11.26 -2.31 4.80
CA ALA A 244 11.47 -0.86 4.87
C ALA A 244 11.14 -0.24 6.24
N HIS A 245 10.48 -0.98 7.14
CA HIS A 245 10.23 -0.57 8.52
C HIS A 245 11.50 -0.55 9.39
N GLU A 246 12.17 -1.70 9.51
CA GLU A 246 13.28 -1.93 10.46
C GLU A 246 14.41 -2.78 9.86
N ALA A 247 14.48 -2.87 8.53
CA ALA A 247 15.47 -3.66 7.78
C ALA A 247 15.52 -5.16 8.15
N LEU A 248 14.43 -5.70 8.70
CA LEU A 248 14.34 -7.11 9.04
C LEU A 248 14.09 -7.97 7.79
N PRO A 249 14.57 -9.23 7.77
CA PRO A 249 14.52 -10.07 6.56
C PRO A 249 13.09 -10.42 6.11
N LEU A 250 12.87 -10.46 4.80
CA LEU A 250 11.60 -10.78 4.12
C LEU A 250 11.58 -12.19 3.50
N ASP A 251 12.59 -13.03 3.73
CA ASP A 251 12.70 -14.39 3.18
C ASP A 251 11.56 -15.33 3.55
N ASN A 252 10.80 -15.01 4.60
CA ASN A 252 9.59 -15.73 5.01
C ASN A 252 8.33 -14.85 4.92
N ALA A 253 8.35 -13.79 4.09
CA ALA A 253 7.19 -12.95 3.87
C ALA A 253 6.04 -13.74 3.22
N VAL A 254 4.82 -13.43 3.63
CA VAL A 254 3.61 -14.07 3.10
C VAL A 254 3.22 -13.37 1.80
N LEU A 255 3.24 -14.10 0.70
CA LEU A 255 2.78 -13.62 -0.61
C LEU A 255 1.30 -14.02 -0.79
N ASP A 256 0.43 -13.02 -0.89
CA ASP A 256 -0.98 -13.18 -1.22
C ASP A 256 -1.18 -12.83 -2.70
N ILE A 257 -1.45 -13.86 -3.50
CA ILE A 257 -1.56 -13.75 -4.96
C ILE A 257 -2.87 -13.11 -5.38
N ASP A 258 -3.95 -13.37 -4.64
CA ASP A 258 -5.28 -12.86 -4.96
C ASP A 258 -5.34 -11.35 -4.75
N ASN A 259 -4.66 -10.85 -3.72
CA ASN A 259 -4.57 -9.43 -3.41
C ASN A 259 -3.31 -8.76 -3.97
N GLY A 260 -2.36 -9.53 -4.50
CA GLY A 260 -1.10 -9.01 -5.06
C GLY A 260 -0.17 -8.40 -4.01
N THR A 261 -0.20 -8.89 -2.78
CA THR A 261 0.52 -8.29 -1.65
C THR A 261 1.60 -9.19 -1.08
N LEU A 262 2.65 -8.57 -0.54
CA LEU A 262 3.74 -9.21 0.17
C LEU A 262 3.75 -8.68 1.60
N THR A 263 3.54 -9.55 2.58
CA THR A 263 3.45 -9.17 4.00
C THR A 263 4.68 -9.62 4.78
N CYS A 264 5.38 -8.66 5.36
CA CYS A 264 6.54 -8.89 6.22
C CYS A 264 6.17 -9.77 7.43
N PRO A 265 6.93 -10.83 7.72
CA PRO A 265 6.55 -11.82 8.75
C PRO A 265 6.76 -11.34 10.18
N TRP A 266 7.44 -10.20 10.37
CA TRP A 266 7.80 -9.69 11.69
C TRP A 266 6.70 -8.80 12.28
N HIS A 267 6.28 -7.80 11.52
CA HIS A 267 5.39 -6.73 11.99
C HIS A 267 4.19 -6.50 11.06
N GLY A 268 3.96 -7.38 10.08
CA GLY A 268 2.81 -7.30 9.20
C GLY A 268 2.85 -6.17 8.16
N PHE A 269 3.98 -5.48 8.00
CA PHE A 269 4.13 -4.47 6.95
C PHE A 269 3.84 -5.09 5.60
N CYS A 270 2.78 -4.60 4.98
CA CYS A 270 2.23 -5.09 3.74
C CYS A 270 2.74 -4.21 2.61
N TYR A 271 3.15 -4.85 1.52
CA TYR A 271 3.69 -4.20 0.34
C TYR A 271 2.92 -4.71 -0.89
N ASP A 272 2.79 -3.89 -1.92
CA ASP A 272 2.44 -4.40 -3.24
C ASP A 272 3.58 -5.29 -3.75
N ALA A 273 3.26 -6.54 -4.09
CA ALA A 273 4.24 -7.56 -4.41
C ALA A 273 5.06 -7.25 -5.69
N THR A 274 4.53 -6.40 -6.58
CA THR A 274 5.11 -6.11 -7.90
C THR A 274 5.90 -4.79 -7.93
N SER A 275 5.45 -3.79 -7.20
CA SER A 275 6.06 -2.46 -7.14
C SER A 275 6.90 -2.23 -5.89
N GLY A 276 6.65 -2.96 -4.80
CA GLY A 276 7.32 -2.76 -3.51
C GLY A 276 6.77 -1.58 -2.71
N GLU A 277 5.67 -0.95 -3.15
CA GLU A 277 5.01 0.13 -2.42
C GLU A 277 4.45 -0.41 -1.10
N CYS A 278 4.79 0.24 0.01
CA CYS A 278 4.22 -0.17 1.30
C CYS A 278 2.78 0.32 1.45
N LEU A 279 1.88 -0.65 1.58
CA LEU A 279 0.45 -0.46 1.78
C LEU A 279 0.12 -0.15 3.24
N SER A 280 0.98 -0.57 4.18
CA SER A 280 0.83 -0.29 5.62
C SER A 280 1.36 1.09 6.03
N ALA A 281 2.41 1.59 5.36
CA ALA A 281 3.08 2.85 5.69
C ALA A 281 3.64 3.52 4.41
N PRO A 282 2.85 4.40 3.76
CA PRO A 282 3.27 5.09 2.55
C PRO A 282 4.60 5.84 2.74
N GLY A 283 5.55 5.65 1.82
CA GLY A 283 6.89 6.24 1.86
C GLY A 283 8.00 5.33 2.44
N ALA A 284 7.64 4.26 3.15
CA ALA A 284 8.58 3.21 3.56
C ALA A 284 8.56 2.07 2.52
N GLN A 285 9.02 2.32 1.29
CA GLN A 285 8.95 1.34 0.19
C GLN A 285 10.11 0.35 0.23
N LEU A 286 9.89 -0.85 -0.31
CA LEU A 286 10.98 -1.81 -0.50
C LEU A 286 12.02 -1.24 -1.48
N GLU A 287 13.29 -1.48 -1.19
CA GLU A 287 14.35 -1.11 -2.13
C GLU A 287 14.36 -2.11 -3.30
N GLN A 288 13.83 -1.68 -4.44
CA GLN A 288 13.82 -2.49 -5.65
C GLN A 288 15.20 -2.59 -6.28
N VAL A 289 15.58 -3.79 -6.69
CA VAL A 289 16.86 -4.07 -7.36
C VAL A 289 16.61 -4.40 -8.83
N PRO A 290 17.38 -3.85 -9.79
CA PRO A 290 17.16 -4.13 -11.20
C PRO A 290 17.24 -5.62 -11.53
N LEU A 291 16.19 -6.13 -12.16
CA LEU A 291 16.07 -7.51 -12.64
C LEU A 291 15.79 -7.52 -14.14
N ARG A 292 16.35 -8.50 -14.84
CA ARG A 292 16.02 -8.79 -16.24
C ARG A 292 16.04 -10.29 -16.52
N VAL A 293 15.29 -10.68 -17.55
CA VAL A 293 15.34 -12.03 -18.12
C VAL A 293 15.98 -11.94 -19.50
N ASP A 294 17.11 -12.62 -19.70
CA ASP A 294 17.79 -12.72 -20.98
C ASP A 294 18.00 -14.18 -21.35
N SER A 295 17.58 -14.56 -22.56
CA SER A 295 17.72 -15.92 -23.08
C SER A 295 17.17 -17.03 -22.15
N GLY A 296 16.17 -16.69 -21.32
CA GLY A 296 15.55 -17.59 -20.34
C GLY A 296 16.22 -17.63 -18.97
N ASP A 297 17.31 -16.90 -18.78
CA ASP A 297 18.01 -16.75 -17.50
C ASP A 297 17.65 -15.41 -16.83
N VAL A 298 17.51 -15.44 -15.50
CA VAL A 298 17.31 -14.27 -14.64
C VAL A 298 18.65 -13.70 -14.23
N TRP A 299 18.76 -12.39 -14.35
CA TRP A 299 19.92 -11.60 -13.96
C TRP A 299 19.45 -10.50 -13.02
N VAL A 300 20.17 -10.32 -11.91
CA VAL A 300 19.91 -9.26 -10.93
C VAL A 300 21.18 -8.43 -10.77
N ARG A 301 21.04 -7.11 -10.75
CA ARG A 301 22.18 -6.21 -10.61
C ARG A 301 22.46 -5.90 -9.16
N VAL A 302 23.61 -6.34 -8.63
CA VAL A 302 24.02 -6.11 -7.24
C VAL A 302 25.28 -5.26 -7.19
N GLY A 303 25.16 -4.06 -6.61
CA GLY A 303 26.22 -3.06 -6.50
C GLY A 303 26.19 -1.97 -7.59
N THR A 304 26.52 -0.75 -7.18
CA THR A 304 27.01 0.35 -8.04
C THR A 304 28.50 0.51 -7.85
#